data_AF-A0A9P8JKP4-F1
#
_entry.id   AF-A0A9P8JKP4-F1
#
_cell.length_a   1.000
_cell.length_b   1.000
_cell.length_c   1.000
_cell.angle_alpha   90.00
_cell.angle_beta   90.00
_cell.angle_gamma   90.00
#
_symmetry.space_group_name_H-M   'P 1'
#
loop_
_entity.id
_entity.type
_entity.pdbx_description
1 polymer ?
#
loop_
_entity_poly.entity_id
_entity_poly.type
_entity_poly.pdbx_seq_one_letter_code
_entity_poly.pdbx_strand_id
1 'polypeptide(L)'
;MASIIPKTINPDEEVVAPDLETSSVAKGPHGHEPAHGSEPCQNHTSEAQDDLNISGITAMDHADKDANGQLKDEYASTLDLDGAASQERVIQDADPMASDVESTHKSVNDQAKNGSQNSNQQQPTLHRMHKFTLYETNARYWITGSDITDKYYKLLKIDRTAPPGQLSVFEDEIVYSKKEVTQLLTTIDDGNKATGGLRVKCSFWGILGFIRFTDSYYVLLITKRQQVAMIGGHYIYQVDGTELFPLTVAAGSRFARERNAEEGRFLGILNNLDLTRSFYFSYSYDITRTLQYNIIRQRNALNQGIQQPGHAYDDMFVWNHHLLGPAVKHLKNAFDWCLPIIHGFIDQSSLDVFGRTIYITIIGRRSRFFAGARFLKRGANDLG
;
A
#
# COMPACT_ATOMS: atom_id res chain seq x y z
N MET A 1 14.16 -59.57 27.36
CA MET A 1 13.09 -59.25 26.40
C MET A 1 13.43 -57.95 25.71
N ALA A 2 14.11 -58.05 24.57
CA ALA A 2 14.18 -57.00 23.56
C ALA A 2 14.39 -57.72 22.22
N SER A 3 13.73 -57.19 21.20
CA SER A 3 13.26 -57.87 20.01
C SER A 3 14.32 -58.00 18.89
N ILE A 4 14.43 -59.20 18.33
CA ILE A 4 14.62 -59.58 16.91
C ILE A 4 15.67 -58.79 16.08
N ILE A 5 16.91 -59.30 16.11
CA ILE A 5 17.73 -59.95 15.04
C ILE A 5 17.82 -59.32 13.60
N PRO A 6 19.02 -59.37 12.95
CA PRO A 6 19.54 -58.37 12.02
C PRO A 6 19.67 -58.83 10.54
N LYS A 7 20.14 -57.91 9.67
CA LYS A 7 20.61 -58.15 8.30
C LYS A 7 22.15 -58.21 8.23
N THR A 8 22.68 -59.23 7.55
CA THR A 8 24.01 -59.31 6.89
C THR A 8 23.83 -60.32 5.73
N ILE A 9 23.84 -59.89 4.47
CA ILE A 9 24.97 -59.82 3.51
C ILE A 9 25.65 -61.19 3.29
N ASN A 10 25.48 -61.72 2.06
CA ASN A 10 26.21 -62.83 1.45
C ASN A 10 27.56 -62.38 0.88
N PRO A 11 28.52 -63.30 0.72
CA PRO A 11 29.86 -63.00 0.21
C PRO A 11 30.06 -63.43 -1.25
N ASP A 12 31.20 -62.98 -1.82
CA ASP A 12 32.05 -63.66 -2.82
C ASP A 12 31.51 -63.82 -4.26
N GLU A 13 32.27 -63.70 -5.35
CA GLU A 13 33.73 -63.64 -5.59
C GLU A 13 33.96 -63.32 -7.10
N GLU A 14 35.12 -62.72 -7.42
CA GLU A 14 35.98 -62.99 -8.62
C GLU A 14 35.42 -62.76 -10.07
N VAL A 15 36.13 -62.33 -11.12
CA VAL A 15 37.57 -62.24 -11.45
C VAL A 15 37.73 -61.50 -12.82
N VAL A 16 38.81 -60.70 -12.94
CA VAL A 16 39.67 -60.47 -14.14
C VAL A 16 39.23 -59.58 -15.34
N ALA A 17 40.11 -58.59 -15.61
CA ALA A 17 40.25 -57.69 -16.78
C ALA A 17 40.99 -58.41 -17.96
N PRO A 18 41.27 -57.87 -19.19
CA PRO A 18 41.63 -56.46 -19.50
C PRO A 18 41.20 -55.87 -20.87
N ASP A 19 41.38 -54.55 -20.98
CA ASP A 19 41.86 -53.67 -22.08
C ASP A 19 41.37 -53.71 -23.55
N LEU A 20 40.79 -52.55 -23.92
CA LEU A 20 41.10 -51.61 -25.04
C LEU A 20 40.67 -51.83 -26.52
N GLU A 21 40.02 -50.77 -27.03
CA GLU A 21 39.94 -50.17 -28.39
C GLU A 21 39.06 -50.79 -29.50
N THR A 22 38.06 -50.03 -30.00
CA THR A 22 38.10 -49.20 -31.25
C THR A 22 36.70 -48.84 -31.80
N SER A 23 36.52 -47.55 -32.15
CA SER A 23 35.82 -46.96 -33.36
C SER A 23 34.32 -47.29 -33.64
N SER A 24 33.43 -46.48 -34.26
CA SER A 24 33.47 -45.25 -35.07
C SER A 24 32.03 -44.76 -35.42
N VAL A 25 31.79 -43.43 -35.44
CA VAL A 25 31.22 -42.59 -36.56
C VAL A 25 29.82 -42.91 -37.14
N ALA A 26 28.94 -42.01 -37.66
CA ALA A 26 28.59 -40.58 -37.57
C ALA A 26 27.47 -40.24 -38.62
N LYS A 27 26.89 -39.02 -38.54
CA LYS A 27 26.36 -38.10 -39.61
C LYS A 27 24.86 -38.11 -40.02
N GLY A 28 24.23 -36.90 -39.99
CA GLY A 28 23.03 -36.45 -40.76
C GLY A 28 23.40 -35.93 -42.17
N PRO A 29 22.78 -34.88 -42.81
CA PRO A 29 21.57 -34.05 -42.55
C PRO A 29 20.73 -33.67 -43.85
N HIS A 30 19.94 -32.55 -43.82
CA HIS A 30 19.15 -31.81 -44.86
C HIS A 30 17.68 -32.25 -45.10
N GLY A 31 16.63 -31.44 -45.34
CA GLY A 31 16.37 -29.99 -45.57
C GLY A 31 15.27 -29.83 -46.67
N HIS A 32 14.16 -29.07 -46.45
CA HIS A 32 13.36 -28.28 -47.45
C HIS A 32 11.93 -27.89 -47.00
N GLU A 33 11.58 -26.60 -47.20
CA GLU A 33 10.24 -25.98 -47.40
C GLU A 33 10.07 -25.64 -48.92
N PRO A 34 8.97 -25.09 -49.51
CA PRO A 34 7.66 -24.59 -48.99
C PRO A 34 6.40 -24.89 -49.90
N ALA A 35 5.20 -24.38 -49.54
CA ALA A 35 4.24 -23.61 -50.41
C ALA A 35 2.70 -23.84 -50.23
N HIS A 36 1.99 -22.71 -49.98
CA HIS A 36 0.66 -22.21 -50.41
C HIS A 36 -0.59 -23.08 -50.66
N GLY A 37 -1.75 -22.61 -50.13
CA GLY A 37 -3.09 -22.90 -50.68
C GLY A 37 -4.31 -22.53 -49.79
N SER A 38 -4.81 -21.30 -49.97
CA SER A 38 -6.18 -20.73 -49.75
C SER A 38 -7.37 -21.57 -49.21
N GLU A 39 -8.05 -21.00 -48.18
CA GLU A 39 -9.51 -20.81 -47.90
C GLU A 39 -10.61 -21.78 -48.43
N PRO A 40 -11.77 -21.99 -47.72
CA PRO A 40 -12.60 -20.91 -47.15
C PRO A 40 -13.26 -21.14 -45.77
N CYS A 41 -13.70 -20.02 -45.18
CA CYS A 41 -14.62 -19.90 -44.05
C CYS A 41 -15.95 -20.63 -44.26
N GLN A 42 -16.46 -21.35 -43.25
CA GLN A 42 -17.88 -21.40 -42.91
C GLN A 42 -18.12 -21.52 -41.40
N ASN A 43 -19.05 -20.68 -40.93
CA ASN A 43 -19.62 -20.62 -39.60
C ASN A 43 -20.28 -21.94 -39.18
N HIS A 44 -20.16 -22.34 -37.92
CA HIS A 44 -21.31 -22.82 -37.16
C HIS A 44 -21.13 -22.56 -35.66
N THR A 45 -22.12 -21.87 -35.14
CA THR A 45 -22.51 -21.68 -33.75
C THR A 45 -22.71 -23.00 -33.01
N SER A 46 -22.18 -23.12 -31.80
CA SER A 46 -22.74 -24.03 -30.79
C SER A 46 -22.71 -23.36 -29.43
N GLU A 47 -23.92 -22.97 -29.00
CA GLU A 47 -24.25 -22.58 -27.64
C GLU A 47 -23.96 -23.75 -26.69
N ALA A 48 -23.21 -23.49 -25.62
CA ALA A 48 -23.16 -24.34 -24.44
C ALA A 48 -23.63 -23.49 -23.27
N GLN A 49 -24.87 -23.75 -22.86
CA GLN A 49 -25.45 -23.28 -21.61
C GLN A 49 -24.76 -24.02 -20.46
N ASP A 50 -24.03 -23.29 -19.63
CA ASP A 50 -23.72 -23.74 -18.27
C ASP A 50 -24.62 -22.97 -17.31
N ASP A 51 -25.64 -23.68 -16.83
CA ASP A 51 -26.56 -23.25 -15.78
C ASP A 51 -25.83 -23.14 -14.44
N LEU A 52 -25.36 -21.94 -14.10
CA LEU A 52 -25.03 -21.58 -12.72
C LEU A 52 -26.27 -21.03 -12.01
N ASN A 53 -26.94 -21.94 -11.34
CA ASN A 53 -28.06 -21.68 -10.44
C ASN A 53 -27.59 -20.89 -9.20
N ILE A 54 -27.61 -19.56 -9.28
CA ILE A 54 -27.49 -18.68 -8.10
C ILE A 54 -28.92 -18.25 -7.69
N SER A 55 -29.65 -19.17 -7.09
CA SER A 55 -30.86 -18.87 -6.32
C SER A 55 -30.51 -18.96 -4.84
N GLY A 56 -30.43 -17.81 -4.15
CA GLY A 56 -30.36 -17.79 -2.69
C GLY A 56 -29.46 -16.74 -2.05
N ILE A 57 -29.61 -15.46 -2.42
CA ILE A 57 -29.26 -14.35 -1.52
C ILE A 57 -30.36 -13.29 -1.64
N THR A 58 -31.51 -13.57 -1.03
CA THR A 58 -32.45 -12.52 -0.64
C THR A 58 -31.88 -11.85 0.60
N ALA A 59 -31.51 -10.57 0.48
CA ALA A 59 -31.31 -9.71 1.64
C ALA A 59 -32.67 -9.54 2.32
N MET A 60 -32.85 -10.19 3.48
CA MET A 60 -33.94 -9.84 4.37
C MET A 60 -33.52 -8.59 5.14
N ASP A 61 -34.19 -7.47 4.83
CA ASP A 61 -34.17 -6.27 5.63
C ASP A 61 -34.78 -6.57 7.02
N HIS A 62 -33.97 -6.39 8.06
CA HIS A 62 -34.48 -6.13 9.41
C HIS A 62 -34.07 -4.69 9.78
N ALA A 63 -34.97 -3.75 9.47
CA ALA A 63 -34.99 -2.45 10.11
C ALA A 63 -35.91 -2.56 11.33
N ASP A 64 -35.34 -2.49 12.54
CA ASP A 64 -36.12 -2.28 13.76
C ASP A 64 -36.80 -0.91 13.68
N LYS A 65 -38.14 -0.93 13.65
CA LYS A 65 -38.99 0.27 13.68
C LYS A 65 -39.74 0.30 15.00
N ASP A 66 -39.58 1.40 15.73
CA ASP A 66 -40.44 1.69 16.88
C ASP A 66 -41.80 2.21 16.41
N ALA A 67 -42.81 2.04 17.27
CA ALA A 67 -44.26 2.10 17.00
C ALA A 67 -44.84 3.44 16.51
N ASN A 68 -44.02 4.39 16.04
CA ASN A 68 -44.49 5.66 15.48
C ASN A 68 -43.79 6.11 14.17
N GLY A 69 -43.00 5.25 13.52
CA GLY A 69 -42.68 5.40 12.10
C GLY A 69 -41.95 6.68 11.66
N GLN A 70 -40.95 7.15 12.43
CA GLN A 70 -40.02 8.21 12.00
C GLN A 70 -38.55 7.74 12.07
N LEU A 71 -37.76 8.12 11.06
CA LEU A 71 -36.32 7.90 10.95
C LEU A 71 -35.56 8.85 11.89
N LYS A 72 -34.53 8.37 12.61
CA LYS A 72 -33.64 9.21 13.42
C LYS A 72 -32.46 9.70 12.58
N ASP A 73 -32.41 11.01 12.35
CA ASP A 73 -31.21 11.75 11.96
C ASP A 73 -30.37 12.03 13.21
N GLU A 74 -29.09 11.65 13.21
CA GLU A 74 -28.18 12.01 14.30
C GLU A 74 -26.75 12.22 13.78
N TYR A 75 -26.51 13.34 13.09
CA TYR A 75 -25.19 14.01 13.02
C TYR A 75 -25.40 15.51 12.74
N ALA A 76 -25.53 16.31 13.80
CA ALA A 76 -25.37 17.76 13.72
C ALA A 76 -24.70 18.29 15.01
N SER A 77 -23.47 18.78 14.87
CA SER A 77 -22.88 19.83 15.71
C SER A 77 -21.80 20.53 14.87
N THR A 78 -22.13 21.67 14.26
CA THR A 78 -21.90 23.05 14.75
C THR A 78 -20.44 23.43 14.97
N LEU A 79 -19.87 24.15 14.00
CA LEU A 79 -18.93 25.23 14.24
C LEU A 79 -19.39 26.44 13.43
N ASP A 80 -19.76 27.49 14.16
CA ASP A 80 -20.25 28.77 13.68
C ASP A 80 -19.17 29.55 12.92
N LEU A 81 -19.57 30.15 11.79
CA LEU A 81 -18.82 31.19 11.09
C LEU A 81 -19.64 32.48 11.14
N ASP A 82 -19.12 33.49 11.82
CA ASP A 82 -19.62 34.86 11.74
C ASP A 82 -19.38 35.43 10.34
N GLY A 83 -20.45 35.99 9.78
CA GLY A 83 -20.49 36.59 8.46
C GLY A 83 -20.02 38.05 8.45
N ALA A 84 -19.40 38.43 7.34
CA ALA A 84 -19.43 39.78 6.84
C ALA A 84 -19.62 39.72 5.31
N ALA A 85 -20.80 40.11 4.86
CA ALA A 85 -21.13 40.32 3.46
C ALA A 85 -20.41 41.55 2.91
N SER A 86 -19.97 41.52 1.65
CA SER A 86 -20.20 42.61 0.67
C SER A 86 -19.61 42.30 -0.72
N GLN A 87 -20.53 42.32 -1.70
CA GLN A 87 -20.42 42.88 -3.06
C GLN A 87 -19.63 42.14 -4.14
N GLU A 88 -20.41 41.65 -5.11
CA GLU A 88 -20.04 41.39 -6.50
C GLU A 88 -19.39 42.61 -7.16
N ARG A 89 -18.30 42.37 -7.89
CA ARG A 89 -17.94 43.16 -9.08
C ARG A 89 -17.42 42.25 -10.18
N VAL A 90 -18.11 42.31 -11.30
CA VAL A 90 -17.70 41.84 -12.62
C VAL A 90 -16.65 42.81 -13.18
N ILE A 91 -15.46 42.32 -13.58
CA ILE A 91 -14.59 43.00 -14.56
C ILE A 91 -13.93 41.94 -15.47
N GLN A 92 -13.90 42.29 -16.76
CA GLN A 92 -13.54 41.55 -17.97
C GLN A 92 -12.03 41.29 -18.17
N ASP A 93 -11.78 40.31 -19.03
CA ASP A 93 -10.58 39.93 -19.80
C ASP A 93 -9.34 40.83 -19.79
N ALA A 94 -8.18 40.20 -19.62
CA ALA A 94 -6.90 40.63 -20.20
C ALA A 94 -5.97 39.43 -20.43
N ASP A 95 -5.46 39.32 -21.66
CA ASP A 95 -4.51 38.32 -22.17
C ASP A 95 -3.08 38.45 -21.58
N PRO A 96 -2.21 37.43 -21.75
CA PRO A 96 -1.01 37.25 -20.93
C PRO A 96 0.20 38.01 -21.48
N MET A 97 0.94 38.70 -20.59
CA MET A 97 2.29 39.19 -20.90
C MET A 97 3.34 38.19 -20.41
N ALA A 98 4.12 37.70 -21.38
CA ALA A 98 5.43 37.11 -21.16
C ALA A 98 6.43 38.18 -20.72
N SER A 99 7.34 37.82 -19.81
CA SER A 99 8.66 38.42 -19.75
C SER A 99 9.68 37.43 -19.17
N ASP A 100 10.60 37.03 -20.04
CA ASP A 100 11.93 36.56 -19.69
C ASP A 100 12.69 37.71 -19.04
N VAL A 101 13.29 37.50 -17.87
CA VAL A 101 14.51 38.23 -17.47
C VAL A 101 15.43 37.27 -16.71
N GLU A 102 16.37 36.75 -17.47
CA GLU A 102 17.68 36.30 -17.04
C GLU A 102 18.45 37.48 -16.40
N SER A 103 19.17 37.25 -15.30
CA SER A 103 20.61 37.58 -15.19
C SER A 103 21.15 37.75 -13.75
N THR A 104 22.33 37.15 -13.60
CA THR A 104 23.52 37.69 -12.91
C THR A 104 23.69 37.55 -11.39
N HIS A 105 24.62 36.64 -11.08
CA HIS A 105 25.57 36.74 -9.97
C HIS A 105 26.21 38.12 -9.86
N LYS A 106 26.19 38.70 -8.65
CA LYS A 106 27.21 39.64 -8.18
C LYS A 106 27.60 39.29 -6.74
N SER A 107 28.87 38.94 -6.57
CA SER A 107 29.57 38.87 -5.31
C SER A 107 29.80 40.27 -4.76
N VAL A 108 29.45 40.51 -3.50
CA VAL A 108 30.05 41.57 -2.68
C VAL A 108 30.33 41.00 -1.31
N ASN A 109 31.59 41.08 -0.92
CA ASN A 109 32.14 40.70 0.37
C ASN A 109 32.20 41.98 1.21
N ASP A 110 31.55 42.04 2.36
CA ASP A 110 31.84 43.02 3.39
C ASP A 110 31.64 42.44 4.79
N GLN A 111 32.69 42.57 5.60
CA GLN A 111 32.76 42.10 6.97
C GLN A 111 32.03 43.05 7.89
N ALA A 112 31.06 42.56 8.66
CA ALA A 112 30.64 43.17 9.90
C ALA A 112 30.38 42.08 10.95
N LYS A 113 31.23 42.09 11.99
CA LYS A 113 31.05 41.30 13.21
C LYS A 113 29.76 41.75 13.89
N ASN A 114 28.83 40.82 14.09
CA ASN A 114 27.93 40.85 15.23
C ASN A 114 27.59 39.43 15.62
N GLY A 115 27.86 39.10 16.89
CA GLY A 115 27.45 37.84 17.48
C GLY A 115 25.93 37.79 17.51
N SER A 116 25.36 36.85 16.77
CA SER A 116 24.01 36.39 16.97
C SER A 116 24.06 34.88 17.05
N GLN A 117 23.52 34.36 18.15
CA GLN A 117 23.39 32.93 18.40
C GLN A 117 22.75 32.28 17.17
N ASN A 118 23.43 31.32 16.56
CA ASN A 118 22.81 30.42 15.60
C ASN A 118 21.77 29.60 16.37
N SER A 119 20.55 30.13 16.46
CA SER A 119 19.39 29.28 16.42
C SER A 119 19.43 28.61 15.06
N ASN A 120 20.11 27.46 15.00
CA ASN A 120 19.80 26.45 14.01
C ASN A 120 18.32 26.11 14.24
N GLN A 121 17.42 26.88 13.63
CA GLN A 121 16.14 26.37 13.20
C GLN A 121 16.50 25.26 12.22
N GLN A 122 16.80 24.09 12.76
CA GLN A 122 16.72 22.85 12.02
C GLN A 122 15.32 22.87 11.45
N GLN A 123 15.22 23.18 10.15
CA GLN A 123 13.99 22.92 9.41
C GLN A 123 13.60 21.50 9.78
N PRO A 124 12.36 21.23 10.21
CA PRO A 124 11.95 19.89 10.59
C PRO A 124 12.19 18.99 9.39
N THR A 125 13.28 18.22 9.43
CA THR A 125 13.63 17.30 8.36
C THR A 125 12.57 16.23 8.40
N LEU A 126 11.63 16.31 7.46
CA LEU A 126 10.49 15.42 7.43
C LEU A 126 11.00 14.02 7.04
N HIS A 127 11.25 13.19 8.04
CA HIS A 127 11.73 11.83 7.84
C HIS A 127 10.54 10.96 7.46
N ARG A 128 10.25 10.93 6.15
CA ARG A 128 9.25 10.00 5.61
C ARG A 128 9.82 8.60 5.68
N MET A 129 9.06 7.67 6.24
CA MET A 129 9.46 6.28 6.36
C MET A 129 9.15 5.55 5.04
N HIS A 130 10.10 4.75 4.57
CA HIS A 130 10.01 4.02 3.30
C HIS A 130 10.07 2.51 3.49
N LYS A 131 10.85 2.04 4.46
CA LYS A 131 11.05 0.60 4.72
C LYS A 131 10.61 0.30 6.14
N PHE A 132 9.82 -0.76 6.29
CA PHE A 132 9.28 -1.14 7.58
C PHE A 132 9.64 -2.58 7.90
N THR A 133 9.74 -2.90 9.18
CA THR A 133 9.93 -4.27 9.67
C THR A 133 8.95 -4.54 10.79
N LEU A 134 8.20 -5.63 10.66
CA LEU A 134 7.25 -6.12 11.65
C LEU A 134 7.95 -7.12 12.56
N TYR A 135 7.90 -6.86 13.86
CA TYR A 135 8.34 -7.76 14.91
C TYR A 135 7.15 -8.18 15.76
N GLU A 136 7.24 -9.39 16.30
CA GLU A 136 6.22 -10.02 17.12
C GLU A 136 6.80 -10.41 18.48
N THR A 137 6.11 -10.05 19.54
CA THR A 137 6.20 -10.71 20.86
C THR A 137 4.85 -11.37 21.17
N ASN A 138 4.76 -12.11 22.27
CA ASN A 138 3.51 -12.76 22.68
C ASN A 138 2.35 -11.74 22.87
N ALA A 139 2.64 -10.55 23.38
CA ALA A 139 1.63 -9.54 23.72
C ALA A 139 1.51 -8.40 22.70
N ARG A 140 2.51 -8.15 21.86
CA ARG A 140 2.54 -6.95 20.99
C ARG A 140 3.14 -7.24 19.63
N TYR A 141 2.70 -6.48 18.63
CA TYR A 141 3.52 -6.22 17.46
C TYR A 141 4.27 -4.91 17.60
N TRP A 142 5.49 -4.90 17.08
CA TRP A 142 6.33 -3.71 16.99
C TRP A 142 6.67 -3.48 15.54
N ILE A 143 6.58 -2.25 15.07
CA ILE A 143 6.95 -1.88 13.70
C ILE A 143 8.00 -0.79 13.78
N THR A 144 9.16 -1.04 13.18
CA THR A 144 10.14 0.02 12.94
C THR A 144 10.00 0.50 11.50
N GLY A 145 9.77 1.78 11.30
CA GLY A 145 9.94 2.44 10.00
C GLY A 145 11.34 3.04 9.92
N SER A 146 11.99 2.96 8.75
CA SER A 146 13.21 3.70 8.42
C SER A 146 12.99 4.59 7.22
N ASP A 147 13.66 5.74 7.23
CA ASP A 147 13.71 6.63 6.10
C ASP A 147 14.54 6.04 4.94
N ILE A 148 14.52 6.71 3.78
CA ILE A 148 15.28 6.24 2.61
C ILE A 148 16.80 6.16 2.86
N THR A 149 17.32 6.91 3.85
CA THR A 149 18.75 6.93 4.17
C THR A 149 19.16 5.92 5.25
N ASP A 150 18.21 5.18 5.85
CA ASP A 150 18.43 4.27 6.98
C ASP A 150 19.17 4.95 8.17
N LYS A 151 18.92 6.25 8.36
CA LYS A 151 19.50 7.03 9.47
C LYS A 151 18.48 7.29 10.56
N TYR A 152 17.23 7.51 10.18
CA TYR A 152 16.16 7.92 11.06
C TYR A 152 15.08 6.86 11.10
N TYR A 153 14.69 6.49 12.30
CA TYR A 153 13.74 5.43 12.57
C TYR A 153 12.59 5.94 13.42
N LYS A 154 11.39 5.45 13.13
CA LYS A 154 10.20 5.63 13.97
C LYS A 154 9.70 4.27 14.47
N LEU A 155 8.97 4.26 15.58
CA LEU A 155 8.44 3.04 16.19
C LEU A 155 6.92 3.11 16.37
N LEU A 156 6.21 2.08 15.92
CA LEU A 156 4.78 1.88 16.14
C LEU A 156 4.57 0.60 16.94
N LYS A 157 3.61 0.62 17.87
CA LYS A 157 3.32 -0.48 18.79
C LYS A 157 1.85 -0.85 18.62
N ILE A 158 1.56 -2.14 18.46
CA ILE A 158 0.19 -2.65 18.35
C ILE A 158 -0.03 -3.69 19.45
N ASP A 159 -1.07 -3.49 20.27
CA ASP A 159 -1.42 -4.45 21.31
C ASP A 159 -2.15 -5.65 20.70
N ARG A 160 -1.70 -6.87 21.04
CA ARG A 160 -2.33 -8.13 20.62
C ARG A 160 -3.28 -8.69 21.68
N THR A 161 -3.30 -8.09 22.86
CA THR A 161 -4.11 -8.49 24.01
C THR A 161 -5.39 -7.67 24.16
N ALA A 162 -5.59 -6.69 23.27
CA ALA A 162 -6.80 -5.89 23.22
C ALA A 162 -8.06 -6.78 23.12
N PRO A 163 -9.17 -6.41 23.77
CA PRO A 163 -10.43 -7.11 23.62
C PRO A 163 -10.85 -7.20 22.14
N PRO A 164 -11.58 -8.25 21.75
CA PRO A 164 -12.15 -8.32 20.41
C PRO A 164 -12.99 -7.08 20.10
N GLY A 165 -12.92 -6.60 18.86
CA GLY A 165 -13.58 -5.38 18.42
C GLY A 165 -12.82 -4.09 18.69
N GLN A 166 -11.72 -4.11 19.47
CA GLN A 166 -10.91 -2.94 19.76
C GLN A 166 -9.54 -2.98 19.07
N LEU A 167 -9.17 -1.87 18.44
CA LEU A 167 -7.84 -1.65 17.88
C LEU A 167 -7.04 -0.79 18.87
N SER A 168 -5.85 -1.24 19.26
CA SER A 168 -4.96 -0.49 20.15
C SER A 168 -3.60 -0.34 19.49
N VAL A 169 -3.36 0.83 18.91
CA VAL A 169 -2.14 1.18 18.17
C VAL A 169 -1.60 2.48 18.75
N PHE A 170 -0.29 2.51 19.00
CA PHE A 170 0.41 3.64 19.58
C PHE A 170 1.64 3.99 18.75
N GLU A 171 1.74 5.25 18.33
CA GLU A 171 2.92 5.81 17.68
C GLU A 171 3.86 6.42 18.73
N ASP A 172 5.16 6.13 18.59
CA ASP A 172 6.20 6.82 19.32
C ASP A 172 6.61 8.08 18.55
N GLU A 173 6.49 9.26 19.16
CA GLU A 173 6.85 10.53 18.51
C GLU A 173 8.38 10.73 18.41
N ILE A 174 9.16 9.90 19.10
CA ILE A 174 10.62 9.97 19.11
C ILE A 174 11.18 9.44 17.78
N VAL A 175 12.08 10.23 17.18
CA VAL A 175 12.89 9.80 16.04
C VAL A 175 14.19 9.21 16.58
N TYR A 176 14.44 7.95 16.28
CA TYR A 176 15.61 7.20 16.73
C TYR A 176 16.67 7.15 15.65
N SER A 177 17.93 7.15 16.07
CA SER A 177 19.05 6.69 15.25
C SER A 177 19.06 5.15 15.15
N LYS A 178 19.82 4.64 14.18
CA LYS A 178 20.03 3.19 14.03
C LYS A 178 20.55 2.51 15.31
N LYS A 179 21.43 3.17 16.07
CA LYS A 179 21.99 2.61 17.31
C LYS A 179 20.91 2.52 18.39
N GLU A 180 20.13 3.58 18.57
CA GLU A 180 19.08 3.65 19.59
C GLU A 180 17.96 2.65 19.30
N VAL A 181 17.49 2.54 18.05
CA VAL A 181 16.45 1.56 17.71
C VAL A 181 16.95 0.13 17.90
N THR A 182 18.22 -0.14 17.58
CA THR A 182 18.83 -1.47 17.80
C THR A 182 18.87 -1.81 19.29
N GLN A 183 19.32 -0.88 20.13
CA GLN A 183 19.35 -1.05 21.59
C GLN A 183 17.95 -1.25 22.17
N LEU A 184 16.97 -0.50 21.67
CA LEU A 184 15.57 -0.63 22.06
C LEU A 184 15.02 -2.01 21.71
N LEU A 185 15.26 -2.50 20.49
CA LEU A 185 14.82 -3.83 20.07
C LEU A 185 15.49 -4.93 20.89
N THR A 186 16.79 -4.82 21.21
CA THR A 186 17.48 -5.74 22.11
C THR A 186 16.87 -5.75 23.50
N THR A 187 16.57 -4.57 24.05
CA THR A 187 15.94 -4.45 25.38
C THR A 187 14.55 -5.10 25.40
N ILE A 188 13.79 -4.95 24.31
CA ILE A 188 12.48 -5.61 24.16
C ILE A 188 12.66 -7.13 24.05
N ASP A 189 13.63 -7.61 23.29
CA ASP A 189 13.93 -9.04 23.17
C ASP A 189 14.26 -9.63 24.54
N ASP A 190 15.21 -9.03 25.26
CA ASP A 190 15.62 -9.44 26.60
C ASP A 190 14.44 -9.48 27.59
N GLY A 191 13.61 -8.43 27.59
CA GLY A 191 12.42 -8.36 28.43
C GLY A 191 11.33 -9.39 28.09
N ASN A 192 11.36 -9.95 26.88
CA ASN A 192 10.39 -10.97 26.42
C ASN A 192 11.00 -12.37 26.30
N LYS A 193 12.27 -12.59 26.66
CA LYS A 193 12.95 -13.90 26.55
C LYS A 193 12.15 -15.05 27.17
N ALA A 194 11.53 -14.83 28.32
CA ALA A 194 10.70 -15.84 29.00
C ALA A 194 9.45 -16.27 28.19
N THR A 195 8.99 -15.46 27.23
CA THR A 195 7.82 -15.72 26.38
C THR A 195 8.18 -15.91 24.90
N GLY A 196 9.46 -16.21 24.61
CA GLY A 196 9.95 -16.49 23.25
C GLY A 196 10.66 -15.32 22.56
N GLY A 197 10.91 -14.22 23.27
CA GLY A 197 11.67 -13.08 22.77
C GLY A 197 10.93 -12.24 21.73
N LEU A 198 11.70 -11.42 21.02
CA LEU A 198 11.26 -10.59 19.91
C LEU A 198 11.57 -11.30 18.59
N ARG A 199 10.55 -11.60 17.80
CA ARG A 199 10.66 -12.34 16.54
C ARG A 199 10.41 -11.43 15.35
N VAL A 200 11.30 -11.43 14.37
CA VAL A 200 11.04 -10.76 13.09
C VAL A 200 10.02 -11.57 12.29
N LYS A 201 8.95 -10.93 11.81
CA LYS A 201 7.92 -11.57 10.98
C LYS A 201 8.17 -11.34 9.51
N CYS A 202 8.25 -10.08 9.10
CA CYS A 202 8.51 -9.71 7.71
C CYS A 202 9.01 -8.26 7.61
N SER A 203 9.64 -7.95 6.47
CA SER A 203 9.85 -6.57 6.03
C SER A 203 8.78 -6.19 5.02
N PHE A 204 8.35 -4.93 5.05
CA PHE A 204 7.27 -4.43 4.21
C PHE A 204 7.50 -2.94 3.88
N TRP A 205 6.69 -2.41 2.97
CA TRP A 205 6.88 -1.11 2.31
C TRP A 205 5.82 -0.07 2.68
N GLY A 206 4.74 -0.50 3.34
CA GLY A 206 3.73 0.39 3.90
C GLY A 206 2.51 -0.39 4.40
N ILE A 207 1.70 0.26 5.24
CA ILE A 207 0.45 -0.30 5.73
C ILE A 207 -0.69 0.14 4.78
N LEU A 208 -1.47 -0.79 4.25
CA LEU A 208 -2.69 -0.47 3.49
C LEU A 208 -3.83 -0.06 4.42
N GLY A 209 -3.86 -0.62 5.62
CA GLY A 209 -4.76 -0.23 6.68
C GLY A 209 -5.13 -1.40 7.58
N PHE A 210 -6.21 -1.20 8.32
CA PHE A 210 -6.75 -2.16 9.26
C PHE A 210 -8.17 -2.52 8.87
N ILE A 211 -8.51 -3.80 8.96
CA ILE A 211 -9.84 -4.31 8.68
C ILE A 211 -10.31 -5.20 9.81
N ARG A 212 -11.59 -5.09 10.14
CA ARG A 212 -12.28 -6.02 11.05
C ARG A 212 -13.45 -6.62 10.28
N PHE A 213 -13.56 -7.94 10.29
CA PHE A 213 -14.68 -8.65 9.67
C PHE A 213 -15.76 -8.90 10.71
N THR A 214 -15.49 -9.81 11.65
CA THR A 214 -16.35 -10.07 12.81
C THR A 214 -15.75 -9.43 14.06
N ASP A 215 -14.87 -10.14 14.76
CA ASP A 215 -14.38 -9.73 16.07
C ASP A 215 -12.92 -9.25 16.05
N SER A 216 -12.11 -9.83 15.17
CA SER A 216 -10.66 -9.59 15.15
C SER A 216 -10.25 -8.54 14.12
N TYR A 217 -9.32 -7.67 14.51
CA TYR A 217 -8.66 -6.79 13.55
C TYR A 217 -7.51 -7.52 12.85
N TYR A 218 -7.32 -7.17 11.60
CA TYR A 218 -6.18 -7.56 10.78
C TYR A 218 -5.49 -6.30 10.28
N VAL A 219 -4.19 -6.39 10.11
CA VAL A 219 -3.40 -5.38 9.39
C VAL A 219 -3.01 -5.92 8.03
N LEU A 220 -3.25 -5.11 7.00
CA LEU A 220 -2.88 -5.45 5.62
C LEU A 220 -1.64 -4.65 5.23
N LEU A 221 -0.57 -5.34 4.82
CA LEU A 221 0.75 -4.79 4.57
C LEU A 221 1.14 -4.96 3.09
N ILE A 222 1.92 -4.01 2.55
CA ILE A 222 2.55 -4.11 1.24
C ILE A 222 3.93 -4.77 1.40
N THR A 223 4.08 -6.04 1.05
CA THR A 223 5.36 -6.75 1.20
C THR A 223 6.28 -6.60 -0.01
N LYS A 224 5.72 -6.34 -1.19
CA LYS A 224 6.47 -6.07 -2.41
C LYS A 224 5.89 -4.88 -3.17
N ARG A 225 6.76 -4.15 -3.85
CA ARG A 225 6.41 -3.02 -4.71
C ARG A 225 7.34 -2.96 -5.90
N GLN A 226 6.85 -2.44 -7.02
CA GLN A 226 7.65 -2.17 -8.21
C GLN A 226 7.55 -0.69 -8.58
N GLN A 227 8.67 -0.05 -8.90
CA GLN A 227 8.64 1.32 -9.44
C GLN A 227 8.14 1.29 -10.88
N VAL A 228 7.11 2.06 -11.20
CA VAL A 228 6.47 2.07 -12.53
C VAL A 228 6.55 3.42 -13.24
N ALA A 229 6.73 4.52 -12.50
CA ALA A 229 6.88 5.84 -13.09
C ALA A 229 7.63 6.80 -12.17
N MET A 230 8.14 7.89 -12.74
CA MET A 230 8.70 9.02 -12.02
C MET A 230 8.11 10.33 -12.54
N ILE A 231 7.48 11.12 -11.67
CA ILE A 231 6.88 12.42 -12.03
C ILE A 231 7.49 13.50 -11.16
N GLY A 232 8.23 14.44 -11.76
CA GLY A 232 8.82 15.58 -11.03
C GLY A 232 9.75 15.15 -9.88
N GLY A 233 10.49 14.06 -10.05
CA GLY A 233 11.35 13.47 -9.00
C GLY A 233 10.61 12.59 -7.99
N HIS A 234 9.29 12.45 -8.09
CA HIS A 234 8.52 11.55 -7.25
C HIS A 234 8.31 10.21 -7.92
N TYR A 235 8.71 9.15 -7.23
CA TYR A 235 8.49 7.79 -7.69
C TYR A 235 7.07 7.32 -7.38
N ILE A 236 6.48 6.64 -8.37
CA ILE A 236 5.21 5.95 -8.25
C ILE A 236 5.47 4.45 -8.30
N TYR A 237 4.84 3.74 -7.38
CA TYR A 237 5.01 2.31 -7.20
C TYR A 237 3.70 1.58 -7.42
N GLN A 238 3.77 0.44 -8.07
CA GLN A 238 2.72 -0.56 -8.08
C GLN A 238 2.90 -1.50 -6.88
N VAL A 239 1.79 -1.89 -6.26
CA VAL A 239 1.77 -2.96 -5.26
C VAL A 239 2.03 -4.28 -5.97
N ASP A 240 3.02 -5.05 -5.52
CA ASP A 240 3.41 -6.33 -6.15
C ASP A 240 3.27 -7.52 -5.18
N GLY A 241 2.90 -7.24 -3.93
CA GLY A 241 2.68 -8.27 -2.92
C GLY A 241 2.08 -7.67 -1.66
N THR A 242 1.14 -8.40 -1.07
CA THR A 242 0.47 -8.02 0.18
C THR A 242 0.40 -9.19 1.13
N GLU A 243 0.44 -8.92 2.43
CA GLU A 243 0.22 -9.92 3.47
C GLU A 243 -0.75 -9.38 4.54
N LEU A 244 -1.62 -10.27 5.02
CA LEU A 244 -2.61 -9.97 6.04
C LEU A 244 -2.20 -10.64 7.37
N PHE A 245 -2.02 -9.84 8.42
CA PHE A 245 -1.67 -10.34 9.74
C PHE A 245 -2.82 -10.14 10.74
N PRO A 246 -3.23 -11.19 11.48
CA PRO A 246 -4.19 -11.04 12.57
C PRO A 246 -3.55 -10.30 13.75
N LEU A 247 -4.24 -9.27 14.25
CA LEU A 247 -3.79 -8.50 15.41
C LEU A 247 -4.16 -9.19 16.73
N THR A 248 -5.32 -9.83 16.78
CA THR A 248 -5.90 -10.41 18.00
C THR A 248 -5.87 -11.93 17.97
N VAL A 249 -4.68 -12.53 17.98
CA VAL A 249 -4.53 -13.98 18.19
C VAL A 249 -3.18 -14.25 18.85
N ALA A 250 -3.10 -14.12 20.17
CA ALA A 250 -2.15 -14.94 20.90
C ALA A 250 -2.80 -16.32 21.04
N ALA A 251 -2.07 -17.40 20.72
CA ALA A 251 -2.57 -18.78 20.84
C ALA A 251 -2.95 -19.20 22.28
N GLY A 252 -2.74 -18.32 23.27
CA GLY A 252 -3.21 -18.44 24.65
C GLY A 252 -4.22 -17.36 25.08
N SER A 253 -4.74 -16.56 24.16
CA SER A 253 -5.81 -15.59 24.44
C SER A 253 -7.08 -16.34 24.84
N ARG A 254 -7.75 -15.87 25.91
CA ARG A 254 -9.07 -16.38 26.32
C ARG A 254 -10.13 -16.30 25.21
N PHE A 255 -9.88 -15.48 24.20
CA PHE A 255 -10.75 -15.25 23.05
C PHE A 255 -10.40 -16.09 21.81
N ALA A 256 -9.30 -16.86 21.84
CA ALA A 256 -8.84 -17.64 20.68
C ALA A 256 -9.72 -18.87 20.36
N ARG A 257 -10.70 -19.20 21.22
CA ARG A 257 -11.46 -20.46 21.17
C ARG A 257 -12.70 -20.43 20.29
N GLU A 258 -13.20 -19.28 19.86
CA GLU A 258 -14.34 -19.19 18.95
C GLU A 258 -13.90 -18.62 17.62
N ARG A 259 -13.34 -19.47 16.74
CA ARG A 259 -13.19 -19.10 15.33
C ARG A 259 -14.58 -19.14 14.69
N ASN A 260 -15.17 -17.97 14.49
CA ASN A 260 -16.42 -17.81 13.77
C ASN A 260 -16.28 -18.37 12.34
N ALA A 261 -17.17 -19.27 11.93
CA ALA A 261 -17.15 -19.85 10.58
C ALA A 261 -17.29 -18.77 9.48
N GLU A 262 -18.02 -17.68 9.78
CA GLU A 262 -18.16 -16.53 8.88
C GLU A 262 -16.85 -15.78 8.66
N GLU A 263 -15.95 -15.78 9.65
CA GLU A 263 -14.64 -15.13 9.54
C GLU A 263 -13.82 -15.73 8.39
N GLY A 264 -13.83 -17.07 8.28
CA GLY A 264 -13.16 -17.78 7.19
C GLY A 264 -13.73 -17.41 5.82
N ARG A 265 -15.06 -17.22 5.74
CA ARG A 265 -15.74 -16.79 4.50
C ARG A 265 -15.31 -15.37 4.10
N PHE A 266 -15.28 -14.41 5.02
CA PHE A 266 -14.85 -13.05 4.73
C PHE A 266 -13.37 -12.96 4.35
N LEU A 267 -12.51 -13.72 5.02
CA LEU A 267 -11.10 -13.85 4.63
C LEU A 267 -10.95 -14.42 3.23
N GLY A 268 -11.76 -15.43 2.87
CA GLY A 268 -11.81 -15.97 1.52
C GLY A 268 -12.20 -14.92 0.47
N ILE A 269 -13.20 -14.09 0.76
CA ILE A 269 -13.62 -13.00 -0.13
C ILE A 269 -12.49 -11.98 -0.31
N LEU A 270 -11.82 -11.57 0.77
CA LEU A 270 -10.70 -10.63 0.68
C LEU A 270 -9.52 -11.21 -0.10
N ASN A 271 -9.22 -12.50 0.08
CA ASN A 271 -8.12 -13.17 -0.64
C ASN A 271 -8.38 -13.30 -2.14
N ASN A 272 -9.63 -13.25 -2.58
CA ASN A 272 -9.98 -13.22 -4.02
C ASN A 272 -9.72 -11.84 -4.65
N LEU A 273 -9.51 -10.80 -3.85
CA LEU A 273 -9.15 -9.48 -4.35
C LEU A 273 -7.64 -9.44 -4.64
N ASP A 274 -7.29 -9.42 -5.93
CA ASP A 274 -5.90 -9.25 -6.34
C ASP A 274 -5.46 -7.78 -6.23
N LEU A 275 -4.76 -7.47 -5.14
CA LEU A 275 -4.17 -6.15 -4.90
C LEU A 275 -2.83 -5.94 -5.64
N THR A 276 -2.29 -6.96 -6.30
CA THR A 276 -1.00 -6.87 -7.00
C THR A 276 -1.12 -6.28 -8.41
N ARG A 277 -2.35 -6.11 -8.89
CA ARG A 277 -2.64 -5.58 -10.23
C ARG A 277 -3.37 -4.26 -10.14
N SER A 278 -2.91 -3.27 -10.90
CA SER A 278 -3.61 -2.00 -11.07
C SER A 278 -3.74 -1.14 -9.78
N PHE A 279 -2.98 -1.43 -8.73
CA PHE A 279 -2.92 -0.61 -7.51
C PHE A 279 -1.60 0.11 -7.39
N TYR A 280 -1.67 1.43 -7.20
CA TYR A 280 -0.50 2.29 -7.20
C TYR A 280 -0.50 3.20 -5.99
N PHE A 281 0.70 3.62 -5.57
CA PHE A 281 0.92 4.60 -4.51
C PHE A 281 2.22 5.36 -4.75
N SER A 282 2.39 6.48 -4.06
CA SER A 282 3.68 7.17 -3.97
C SER A 282 3.90 7.58 -2.53
N TYR A 283 5.16 7.49 -2.08
CA TYR A 283 5.50 8.00 -0.75
C TYR A 283 5.38 9.50 -0.71
N SER A 284 5.81 10.22 -1.74
CA SER A 284 6.01 11.67 -1.67
C SER A 284 5.03 12.49 -2.50
N TYR A 285 4.20 11.85 -3.33
CA TYR A 285 3.31 12.53 -4.26
C TYR A 285 1.86 12.07 -4.12
N ASP A 286 0.93 13.00 -4.15
CA ASP A 286 -0.49 12.69 -4.11
C ASP A 286 -0.99 12.27 -5.51
N ILE A 287 -0.98 10.97 -5.77
CA ILE A 287 -1.50 10.40 -7.02
C ILE A 287 -3.04 10.33 -7.07
N THR A 288 -3.75 10.69 -5.99
CA THR A 288 -5.22 10.74 -5.98
C THR A 288 -5.73 11.98 -6.72
N ARG A 289 -4.96 13.08 -6.70
CA ARG A 289 -5.30 14.38 -7.32
C ARG A 289 -4.61 14.61 -8.66
N THR A 290 -5.07 15.60 -9.43
CA THR A 290 -4.43 15.95 -10.73
C THR A 290 -3.14 16.71 -10.50
N LEU A 291 -2.25 16.71 -11.51
CA LEU A 291 -1.02 17.51 -11.47
C LEU A 291 -1.32 19.00 -11.24
N GLN A 292 -2.32 19.54 -11.95
CA GLN A 292 -2.77 20.92 -11.78
C GLN A 292 -3.14 21.22 -10.33
N TYR A 293 -3.96 20.37 -9.70
CA TYR A 293 -4.36 20.55 -8.30
C TYR A 293 -3.15 20.54 -7.36
N ASN A 294 -2.27 19.54 -7.51
CA ASN A 294 -1.08 19.41 -6.67
C ASN A 294 -0.14 20.61 -6.79
N ILE A 295 0.08 21.12 -8.01
CA ILE A 295 0.92 22.30 -8.24
C ILE A 295 0.30 23.55 -7.60
N ILE A 296 -1.00 23.80 -7.84
CA ILE A 296 -1.69 24.96 -7.28
C ILE A 296 -1.64 24.93 -5.75
N ARG A 297 -1.94 23.76 -5.17
CA ARG A 297 -1.90 23.55 -3.72
C ARG A 297 -0.53 23.85 -3.14
N GLN A 298 0.53 23.32 -3.75
CA GLN A 298 1.89 23.53 -3.26
C GLN A 298 2.31 25.00 -3.37
N ARG A 299 1.97 25.68 -4.48
CA ARG A 299 2.24 27.12 -4.63
C ARG A 299 1.50 27.97 -3.60
N ASN A 300 0.23 27.68 -3.35
CA ASN A 300 -0.54 28.38 -2.34
C ASN A 300 0.06 28.20 -0.93
N ALA A 301 0.48 26.97 -0.59
CA ALA A 301 1.17 26.69 0.67
C ALA A 301 2.48 27.50 0.79
N LEU A 302 3.30 27.51 -0.26
CA LEU A 302 4.55 28.29 -0.29
C LEU A 302 4.30 29.79 -0.12
N ASN A 303 3.29 30.35 -0.78
CA ASN A 303 2.91 31.76 -0.64
C ASN A 303 2.46 32.10 0.80
N GLN A 304 1.96 31.12 1.54
CA GLN A 304 1.56 31.25 2.95
C GLN A 304 2.70 30.92 3.93
N GLY A 305 3.91 30.63 3.44
CA GLY A 305 5.04 30.22 4.27
C GLY A 305 4.94 28.79 4.82
N ILE A 306 3.96 28.00 4.35
CA ILE A 306 3.77 26.61 4.73
C ILE A 306 4.68 25.75 3.85
N GLN A 307 5.71 25.15 4.45
CA GLN A 307 6.67 24.33 3.70
C GLN A 307 6.04 23.06 3.13
N GLN A 308 5.19 22.39 3.90
CA GLN A 308 4.42 21.23 3.44
C GLN A 308 2.97 21.36 3.87
N PRO A 309 2.03 21.53 2.92
CA PRO A 309 0.63 21.43 3.25
C PRO A 309 0.34 19.99 3.70
N GLY A 310 -0.64 19.80 4.60
CA GLY A 310 -1.00 18.48 5.13
C GLY A 310 -1.46 17.47 4.06
N HIS A 311 -2.16 16.42 4.45
CA HIS A 311 -2.73 15.50 3.46
C HIS A 311 -4.12 15.98 3.02
N ALA A 312 -4.35 16.15 1.70
CA ALA A 312 -5.65 16.55 1.14
C ALA A 312 -6.06 15.60 -0.01
N TYR A 313 -5.98 14.31 0.29
CA TYR A 313 -6.28 13.25 -0.65
C TYR A 313 -7.70 13.38 -1.21
N ASP A 314 -7.85 13.00 -2.48
CA ASP A 314 -9.16 12.89 -3.11
C ASP A 314 -9.85 11.61 -2.66
N ASP A 315 -10.84 11.76 -1.79
CA ASP A 315 -11.60 10.64 -1.27
C ASP A 315 -12.18 9.74 -2.37
N MET A 316 -12.57 10.31 -3.51
CA MET A 316 -13.07 9.56 -4.66
C MET A 316 -12.07 8.51 -5.16
N PHE A 317 -10.77 8.76 -5.05
CA PHE A 317 -9.72 7.92 -5.63
C PHE A 317 -8.87 7.17 -4.58
N VAL A 318 -9.06 7.45 -3.28
CA VAL A 318 -8.41 6.68 -2.21
C VAL A 318 -9.13 5.33 -2.06
N TRP A 319 -8.66 4.32 -2.79
CA TRP A 319 -9.34 3.02 -2.83
C TRP A 319 -9.42 2.35 -1.44
N ASN A 320 -8.34 2.44 -0.65
CA ASN A 320 -8.27 1.86 0.69
C ASN A 320 -8.86 2.77 1.78
N HIS A 321 -9.74 3.72 1.45
CA HIS A 321 -10.31 4.68 2.41
C HIS A 321 -10.87 3.98 3.66
N HIS A 322 -11.66 2.91 3.48
CA HIS A 322 -12.25 2.17 4.59
C HIS A 322 -11.18 1.53 5.50
N LEU A 323 -10.11 0.99 4.91
CA LEU A 323 -9.00 0.37 5.64
C LEU A 323 -8.19 1.40 6.44
N LEU A 324 -8.11 2.64 5.95
CA LEU A 324 -7.39 3.72 6.60
C LEU A 324 -8.16 4.28 7.81
N GLY A 325 -9.50 4.14 7.83
CA GLY A 325 -10.37 4.68 8.86
C GLY A 325 -9.92 4.39 10.30
N PRO A 326 -9.65 3.13 10.67
CA PRO A 326 -9.15 2.82 12.02
C PRO A 326 -7.79 3.46 12.32
N ALA A 327 -6.87 3.55 11.36
CA ALA A 327 -5.57 4.19 11.56
C ALA A 327 -5.73 5.69 11.84
N VAL A 328 -6.54 6.39 11.04
CA VAL A 328 -6.80 7.83 11.18
C VAL A 328 -7.46 8.16 12.52
N LYS A 329 -8.28 7.26 13.07
CA LYS A 329 -8.91 7.43 14.38
C LYS A 329 -7.95 7.28 15.57
N HIS A 330 -6.92 6.43 15.45
CA HIS A 330 -6.03 6.09 16.57
C HIS A 330 -4.64 6.73 16.48
N LEU A 331 -4.22 7.19 15.30
CA LEU A 331 -2.89 7.75 15.05
C LEU A 331 -2.98 9.23 14.67
N LYS A 332 -2.11 10.04 15.28
CA LYS A 332 -1.97 11.46 14.92
C LYS A 332 -1.42 11.63 13.50
N ASN A 333 -0.36 10.88 13.17
CA ASN A 333 0.28 10.92 11.86
C ASN A 333 0.02 9.63 11.08
N ALA A 334 -1.24 9.26 10.89
CA ALA A 334 -1.62 7.98 10.27
C ALA A 334 -0.95 7.75 8.91
N PHE A 335 -0.76 8.80 8.11
CA PHE A 335 -0.18 8.73 6.76
C PHE A 335 1.36 8.60 6.71
N ASP A 336 2.05 8.71 7.85
CA ASP A 336 3.47 8.35 7.94
C ASP A 336 3.68 6.82 7.90
N TRP A 337 2.63 6.07 8.26
CA TRP A 337 2.62 4.61 8.34
C TRP A 337 1.75 3.98 7.26
N CYS A 338 0.60 4.60 6.99
CA CYS A 338 -0.42 4.08 6.10
C CYS A 338 -0.41 4.82 4.76
N LEU A 339 -0.42 4.08 3.67
CA LEU A 339 -0.30 4.65 2.32
C LEU A 339 -1.64 4.62 1.60
N PRO A 340 -2.18 5.78 1.18
CA PRO A 340 -3.31 5.82 0.28
C PRO A 340 -2.93 5.24 -1.08
N ILE A 341 -3.78 4.34 -1.58
CA ILE A 341 -3.59 3.71 -2.89
C ILE A 341 -4.72 4.10 -3.83
N ILE A 342 -4.39 4.19 -5.12
CA ILE A 342 -5.39 4.32 -6.19
C ILE A 342 -5.54 3.00 -6.92
N HIS A 343 -6.72 2.78 -7.49
CA HIS A 343 -6.96 1.70 -8.45
C HIS A 343 -7.06 2.29 -9.86
N GLY A 344 -6.43 1.67 -10.85
CA GLY A 344 -6.56 2.07 -12.24
C GLY A 344 -5.38 1.64 -13.12
N PHE A 345 -4.75 2.60 -13.77
CA PHE A 345 -3.70 2.37 -14.75
C PHE A 345 -2.64 3.46 -14.65
N ILE A 346 -1.37 3.07 -14.63
CA ILE A 346 -0.24 3.99 -14.77
C ILE A 346 0.73 3.35 -15.74
N ASP A 347 1.15 4.11 -16.74
CA ASP A 347 2.25 3.73 -17.61
C ASP A 347 3.09 4.97 -17.96
N GLN A 348 4.39 4.75 -18.09
CA GLN A 348 5.35 5.78 -18.45
C GLN A 348 6.28 5.25 -19.54
N SER A 349 6.29 5.97 -20.65
CA SER A 349 7.16 5.68 -21.81
C SER A 349 8.12 6.83 -22.04
N SER A 350 9.37 6.50 -22.38
CA SER A 350 10.37 7.48 -22.81
C SER A 350 10.39 7.56 -24.34
N LEU A 351 10.47 8.78 -24.86
CA LEU A 351 10.56 9.06 -26.30
C LEU A 351 11.69 10.04 -26.55
N ASP A 352 12.43 9.88 -27.64
CA ASP A 352 13.46 10.82 -28.05
C ASP A 352 12.94 11.73 -29.16
N VAL A 353 12.84 13.03 -28.88
CA VAL A 353 12.35 14.05 -29.81
C VAL A 353 13.45 15.08 -30.03
N PHE A 354 14.02 15.09 -31.25
CA PHE A 354 15.13 15.99 -31.63
C PHE A 354 16.32 15.95 -30.65
N GLY A 355 16.71 14.76 -30.20
CA GLY A 355 17.82 14.57 -29.26
C GLY A 355 17.50 14.91 -27.80
N ARG A 356 16.25 15.20 -27.47
CA ARG A 356 15.76 15.38 -26.10
C ARG A 356 14.87 14.22 -25.71
N THR A 357 15.24 13.52 -24.64
CA THR A 357 14.38 12.48 -24.07
C THR A 357 13.23 13.11 -23.29
N ILE A 358 12.01 12.80 -23.69
CA ILE A 358 10.78 13.18 -23.01
C ILE A 358 10.14 11.93 -22.40
N TYR A 359 9.49 12.10 -21.25
CA TYR A 359 8.73 11.03 -20.60
C TYR A 359 7.24 11.34 -20.72
N ILE A 360 6.50 10.48 -21.40
CA ILE A 360 5.04 10.55 -21.45
C ILE A 360 4.50 9.62 -20.38
N THR A 361 3.66 10.16 -19.49
CA THR A 361 3.04 9.39 -18.41
C THR A 361 1.53 9.51 -18.51
N ILE A 362 0.84 8.38 -18.49
CA ILE A 362 -0.63 8.31 -18.50
C ILE A 362 -1.08 7.73 -17.16
N ILE A 363 -2.00 8.43 -16.50
CA ILE A 363 -2.61 7.99 -15.24
C ILE A 363 -4.12 7.93 -15.40
N GLY A 364 -4.67 6.72 -15.35
CA GLY A 364 -6.10 6.46 -15.21
C GLY A 364 -6.44 6.09 -13.76
N ARG A 365 -7.44 6.75 -13.18
CA ARG A 365 -7.93 6.46 -11.82
C ARG A 365 -9.38 5.98 -11.88
N ARG A 366 -9.70 4.97 -11.08
CA ARG A 366 -11.07 4.47 -10.89
C ARG A 366 -11.59 5.00 -9.57
N SER A 367 -12.81 5.53 -9.60
CA SER A 367 -13.52 5.92 -8.39
C SER A 367 -13.70 4.71 -7.46
N ARG A 368 -13.54 4.92 -6.15
CA ARG A 368 -13.92 3.94 -5.13
C ARG A 368 -15.44 3.85 -4.98
N PHE A 369 -16.16 4.91 -5.32
CA PHE A 369 -17.61 4.92 -5.30
C PHE A 369 -18.16 4.06 -6.45
N PHE A 370 -19.31 3.45 -6.21
CA PHE A 370 -20.04 2.64 -7.20
C PHE A 370 -19.29 1.39 -7.70
N ALA A 371 -18.63 0.66 -6.79
CA ALA A 371 -18.15 -0.72 -7.01
C ALA A 371 -19.31 -1.76 -6.90
N GLY A 372 -19.28 -2.93 -7.61
CA GLY A 372 -20.35 -3.99 -7.61
C GLY A 372 -21.52 -3.96 -8.65
N ALA A 373 -21.87 -5.07 -9.32
CA ALA A 373 -23.00 -5.29 -10.28
C ALA A 373 -23.65 -4.11 -11.08
N ARG A 374 -23.66 -4.24 -12.42
CA ARG A 374 -24.01 -3.23 -13.45
C ARG A 374 -25.34 -2.48 -13.28
N PHE A 375 -26.35 -3.06 -12.63
CA PHE A 375 -27.71 -2.50 -12.59
C PHE A 375 -27.92 -1.39 -11.53
N LEU A 376 -27.07 -1.30 -10.50
CA LEU A 376 -27.15 -0.27 -9.45
C LEU A 376 -26.12 0.87 -9.61
N LYS A 377 -25.26 0.79 -10.64
CA LYS A 377 -24.06 1.63 -10.80
C LYS A 377 -24.16 2.75 -11.83
N ARG A 378 -25.13 2.68 -12.73
CA ARG A 378 -25.24 3.63 -13.85
C ARG A 378 -26.21 4.73 -13.45
N GLY A 379 -25.78 5.98 -13.60
CA GLY A 379 -26.54 7.16 -13.23
C GLY A 379 -25.81 7.99 -12.17
N ALA A 380 -26.37 9.14 -11.85
CA ALA A 380 -26.00 9.93 -10.69
C ALA A 380 -26.75 9.41 -9.46
N ASN A 381 -26.18 9.55 -8.28
CA ASN A 381 -26.95 9.42 -7.05
C ASN A 381 -27.51 10.80 -6.66
N ASP A 382 -28.20 10.89 -5.53
CA ASP A 382 -28.78 12.17 -5.07
C ASP A 382 -27.71 13.22 -4.72
N LEU A 383 -26.44 12.83 -4.62
CA LEU A 383 -25.31 13.72 -4.36
C LEU A 383 -24.57 14.16 -5.64
N GLY A 384 -24.99 13.65 -6.82
CA GLY A 384 -24.37 13.92 -8.13
C GLY A 384 -23.45 12.80 -8.58
#